data_AF-A0A836QUZ5-F1
#
_entry.id   AF-A0A836QUZ5-F1
#
_cell.length_a   1.000
_cell.length_b   1.000
_cell.length_c   1.000
_cell.angle_alpha   90.00
_cell.angle_beta   90.00
_cell.angle_gamma   90.00
#
_symmetry.space_group_name_H-M   'P 1'
#
loop_
_entity.id
_entity.type
_entity.pdbx_description
1 polymer ?
#
loop_
_entity_poly.entity_id
_entity_poly.type
_entity_poly.pdbx_seq_one_letter_code
_entity_poly.pdbx_strand_id
1 'polypeptide(L)'
;MQKLIFEVRSRGFFLLVVAFLIIATLVYSEATKQFDQSSILYFQSISGNQSLDITMWAFSEIGGIIPIMIFCFIMFVRRKTRRIGLIMLLAVLVGTVASAYLKDYAVERERPDLEYLGSELPIKIEGDTTVLGGQGSFPSGH
;
A
#
# COMPACT_ATOMS: atom_id res chain seq x y z
N MET A 1 -36.87 -14.83 4.71
CA MET A 1 -35.53 -14.45 4.20
C MET A 1 -34.53 -14.73 5.30
N GLN A 2 -33.60 -15.66 5.08
CA GLN A 2 -32.59 -16.06 6.07
C GLN A 2 -31.72 -14.86 6.44
N LYS A 3 -31.61 -14.56 7.73
CA LYS A 3 -30.68 -13.56 8.25
C LYS A 3 -29.28 -14.13 8.10
N LEU A 4 -28.49 -13.56 7.17
CA LEU A 4 -27.06 -13.82 7.08
C LEU A 4 -26.44 -13.56 8.47
N ILE A 5 -25.54 -14.47 8.86
CA ILE A 5 -25.08 -14.78 10.23
C ILE A 5 -24.37 -13.62 10.95
N PHE A 6 -24.18 -12.48 10.29
CA PHE A 6 -23.78 -11.24 10.92
C PHE A 6 -24.68 -10.14 10.37
N GLU A 7 -25.29 -9.33 11.24
CA GLU A 7 -25.70 -7.98 10.84
C GLU A 7 -24.42 -7.23 10.48
N VAL A 8 -23.95 -7.38 9.23
CA VAL A 8 -22.74 -6.74 8.73
C VAL A 8 -23.00 -5.25 8.78
N ARG A 9 -22.52 -4.60 9.85
CA ARG A 9 -22.69 -3.18 10.16
C ARG A 9 -22.20 -2.27 9.02
N SER A 10 -21.35 -2.79 8.12
CA SER A 10 -20.91 -2.11 6.89
C SER A 10 -20.80 -3.11 5.73
N ARG A 11 -21.83 -3.20 4.88
CA ARG A 11 -21.81 -3.97 3.64
C ARG A 11 -20.60 -3.63 2.76
N GLY A 12 -20.16 -2.37 2.80
CA GLY A 12 -18.98 -1.89 2.08
C GLY A 12 -17.70 -2.58 2.51
N PHE A 13 -17.49 -2.77 3.82
CA PHE A 13 -16.31 -3.50 4.31
C PHE A 13 -16.27 -4.94 3.79
N PHE A 14 -17.41 -5.64 3.80
CA PHE A 14 -17.49 -7.00 3.28
C PHE A 14 -17.17 -7.06 1.78
N LEU A 15 -17.70 -6.13 0.98
CA LEU A 15 -17.40 -6.05 -0.45
C LEU A 15 -15.92 -5.75 -0.71
N LEU A 16 -15.29 -4.89 0.10
CA LEU A 16 -13.86 -4.61 0.00
C LEU A 16 -13.01 -5.86 0.32
N VAL A 17 -13.37 -6.62 1.35
CA VAL A 17 -12.68 -7.89 1.67
C VAL A 17 -12.83 -8.90 0.53
N VAL A 18 -14.04 -9.05 -0.02
CA VAL A 18 -14.26 -9.96 -1.15
C VAL A 18 -13.47 -9.51 -2.39
N ALA A 19 -13.48 -8.22 -2.71
CA ALA A 19 -12.70 -7.67 -3.83
C ALA A 19 -11.20 -7.89 -3.63
N PHE A 20 -10.69 -7.67 -2.41
CA PHE A 20 -9.31 -7.92 -2.06
C PHE A 20 -8.92 -9.39 -2.27
N LEU A 21 -9.75 -10.33 -1.81
CA LEU A 21 -9.49 -11.76 -1.98
C LEU A 21 -9.50 -12.18 -3.45
N ILE A 22 -10.38 -11.60 -4.27
CA ILE A 22 -10.40 -11.85 -5.71
C ILE A 22 -9.09 -11.37 -6.35
N ILE A 23 -8.67 -10.13 -6.06
CA ILE A 23 -7.42 -9.57 -6.60
C ILE A 23 -6.21 -10.38 -6.13
N ALA A 24 -6.13 -10.70 -4.83
CA ALA A 24 -5.05 -11.50 -4.27
C ALA A 24 -4.94 -12.87 -4.95
N THR A 25 -6.08 -13.51 -5.25
CA THR A 25 -6.10 -14.79 -5.98
C THR A 25 -5.59 -14.64 -7.40
N LEU A 26 -5.98 -13.58 -8.11
CA LEU A 26 -5.51 -13.31 -9.47
C LEU A 26 -3.99 -13.05 -9.54
N VAL A 27 -3.47 -12.31 -8.55
CA VAL A 27 -2.03 -12.02 -8.43
C VAL A 27 -1.26 -13.29 -8.06
N TYR A 28 -1.76 -14.05 -7.08
CA TYR A 28 -1.16 -15.32 -6.67
C TYR A 28 -1.11 -16.34 -7.82
N SER A 29 -2.15 -16.40 -8.65
CA SER A 29 -2.20 -17.30 -9.81
C SER A 29 -1.44 -16.77 -11.04
N GLU A 30 -0.72 -15.65 -10.93
CA GLU A 30 -0.04 -14.94 -12.02
C GLU A 30 -0.93 -14.57 -13.23
N ALA A 31 -2.27 -14.56 -13.07
CA ALA A 31 -3.18 -14.36 -14.19
C ALA A 31 -3.08 -12.96 -14.82
N THR A 32 -2.60 -11.98 -14.03
CA THR A 32 -2.42 -10.58 -14.45
C THR A 32 -1.01 -10.26 -14.93
N LYS A 33 -0.06 -11.22 -14.92
CA LYS A 33 1.38 -10.95 -15.13
C LYS A 33 1.71 -10.15 -16.40
N GLN A 34 1.08 -10.50 -17.52
CA GLN A 34 1.30 -9.79 -18.79
C GLN A 34 0.74 -8.36 -18.75
N PHE A 35 -0.44 -8.20 -18.15
CA PHE A 35 -1.05 -6.88 -17.97
C PHE A 35 -0.18 -6.01 -17.04
N ASP A 36 0.26 -6.56 -15.90
CA ASP A 36 1.11 -5.88 -14.94
C ASP A 36 2.43 -5.42 -15.60
N GLN A 37 3.09 -6.32 -16.34
CA GLN A 37 4.33 -6.01 -17.05
C GLN A 37 4.13 -4.91 -18.10
N SER A 38 3.06 -4.98 -18.89
CA SER A 38 2.75 -3.93 -19.88
C SER A 38 2.49 -2.57 -19.24
N SER A 39 1.84 -2.56 -18.08
CA SER A 39 1.54 -1.35 -17.32
C SER A 39 2.80 -0.72 -16.76
N ILE A 40 3.68 -1.54 -16.17
CA ILE A 40 4.96 -1.07 -15.62
C ILE A 40 5.85 -0.50 -16.74
N LEU A 41 5.97 -1.19 -17.88
CA LEU A 41 6.76 -0.71 -19.02
C LEU A 41 6.21 0.59 -19.60
N TYR A 42 4.88 0.74 -19.63
CA TYR A 42 4.24 2.00 -20.05
C TYR A 42 4.66 3.16 -19.15
N PHE A 43 4.56 3.02 -17.82
CA PHE A 43 4.97 4.09 -16.90
C PHE A 43 6.47 4.35 -16.93
N GLN A 44 7.29 3.31 -17.10
CA GLN A 44 8.74 3.46 -17.27
C GLN A 44 9.08 4.25 -18.55
N SER A 45 8.32 4.07 -19.64
CA SER A 45 8.54 4.80 -20.90
C SER A 45 8.33 6.32 -20.81
N ILE A 46 7.62 6.78 -19.78
CA ILE A 46 7.33 8.20 -19.53
C ILE A 46 8.30 8.80 -18.48
N SER A 47 9.09 7.95 -17.82
CA SER A 47 10.13 8.38 -16.87
C SER A 47 11.23 9.18 -17.57
N GLY A 48 11.95 10.00 -16.79
CA GLY A 48 13.04 10.85 -17.29
C GLY A 48 12.64 12.31 -17.50
N ASN A 49 11.35 12.64 -17.31
CA ASN A 49 10.93 14.02 -17.14
C ASN A 49 11.08 14.41 -15.65
N GLN A 50 12.11 15.20 -15.35
CA GLN A 50 12.44 15.61 -13.99
C GLN A 50 11.26 16.19 -13.21
N SER A 51 10.41 17.01 -13.84
CA SER A 51 9.25 17.59 -13.15
C SER A 51 8.20 16.53 -12.78
N LEU A 52 7.95 15.57 -13.68
CA LEU A 52 7.02 14.47 -13.41
C LEU A 52 7.58 13.51 -12.36
N ASP A 53 8.86 13.14 -12.48
CA ASP A 53 9.52 12.22 -11.56
C ASP A 53 9.54 12.79 -10.12
N ILE A 54 9.91 14.07 -9.96
CA ILE A 54 9.89 14.74 -8.64
C ILE A 54 8.46 14.81 -8.09
N THR A 55 7.46 15.04 -8.94
CA THR A 55 6.06 15.10 -8.52
C THR A 55 5.58 13.73 -8.02
N MET A 56 5.87 12.66 -8.76
CA MET A 56 5.52 11.29 -8.36
C MET A 56 6.28 10.84 -7.11
N TRP A 57 7.55 11.24 -6.98
CA TRP A 57 8.32 11.05 -5.76
C TRP A 57 7.66 11.73 -4.56
N ALA A 58 7.31 13.02 -4.67
CA ALA A 58 6.66 13.76 -3.59
C ALA A 58 5.32 13.14 -3.18
N PHE A 59 4.52 12.65 -4.14
CA PHE A 59 3.28 11.93 -3.83
C PHE A 59 3.53 10.59 -3.12
N SER A 60 4.55 9.85 -3.55
CA SER A 60 4.90 8.57 -2.94
C SER A 60 5.35 8.77 -1.49
N GLU A 61 6.18 9.77 -1.23
CA GLU A 61 6.63 10.09 0.14
C GLU A 61 5.47 10.46 1.08
N ILE A 62 4.40 11.09 0.59
CA ILE A 62 3.22 11.39 1.44
C ILE A 62 2.53 10.11 1.93
N GLY A 63 2.56 9.04 1.14
CA GLY A 63 2.05 7.71 1.52
C GLY A 63 3.00 6.93 2.43
N GLY A 64 4.20 7.44 2.68
CA GLY A 64 5.18 6.81 3.54
C GLY A 64 4.67 6.62 4.98
N ILE A 65 5.20 5.61 5.66
CA ILE A 65 4.78 5.33 7.04
C ILE A 65 5.19 6.45 7.99
N ILE A 66 6.32 7.13 7.75
CA ILE A 66 6.78 8.23 8.60
C ILE A 66 5.81 9.43 8.56
N PRO A 67 5.44 10.00 7.40
CA PRO A 67 4.48 11.11 7.35
C PRO A 67 3.10 10.75 7.92
N ILE A 68 2.61 9.54 7.65
CA ILE A 68 1.34 9.04 8.20
C ILE A 68 1.42 8.93 9.73
N MET A 69 2.52 8.40 10.28
CA MET A 69 2.72 8.28 11.72
C MET A 69 2.78 9.65 12.41
N ILE A 70 3.48 10.62 11.83
CA ILE A 70 3.53 12.01 12.32
C ILE A 70 2.11 12.60 12.36
N PHE A 71 1.35 12.46 11.26
CA PHE A 71 -0.02 12.95 11.18
C PHE A 71 -0.92 12.30 12.25
N CYS A 72 -0.85 10.98 12.40
CA CYS A 72 -1.60 10.24 13.41
C CYS A 72 -1.24 10.70 14.84
N PHE A 73 0.03 10.96 15.11
CA PHE A 73 0.50 11.44 16.41
C PHE A 73 0.03 12.86 16.72
N ILE A 74 0.09 13.78 15.75
CA ILE A 74 -0.44 15.15 15.88
C ILE A 74 -1.94 15.09 16.27
N MET A 75 -2.70 14.25 15.55
CA MET A 75 -4.12 14.04 15.82
C MET A 75 -4.38 13.42 17.20
N PHE A 76 -3.50 12.51 17.63
CA PHE A 76 -3.57 11.86 18.94
C PHE A 76 -3.27 12.82 20.10
N VAL A 77 -2.31 13.74 19.95
CA VAL A 77 -1.95 14.70 21.01
C VAL A 77 -3.05 15.75 21.22
N ARG A 78 -3.69 16.21 20.13
CA ARG A 78 -4.73 17.25 20.15
C ARG A 78 -6.01 16.75 20.84
N ARG A 79 -6.38 17.37 21.97
CA ARG A 79 -7.48 16.95 22.86
C ARG A 79 -8.82 16.64 22.15
N LYS A 80 -9.17 17.41 21.12
CA LYS A 80 -10.43 17.24 20.36
C LYS A 80 -10.41 16.03 19.41
N THR A 81 -9.24 15.59 18.96
CA THR A 81 -9.07 14.55 17.93
C THR A 81 -8.42 13.28 18.46
N ARG A 82 -8.10 13.19 19.76
CA ARG A 82 -7.35 12.06 20.35
C ARG A 82 -7.92 10.69 20.03
N ARG A 83 -9.25 10.54 20.10
CA ARG A 83 -9.93 9.27 19.79
C ARG A 83 -9.69 8.85 18.34
N ILE A 84 -9.79 9.81 17.41
CA ILE A 84 -9.53 9.56 15.99
C ILE A 84 -8.05 9.23 15.78
N GLY A 85 -7.13 9.99 16.39
CA GLY A 85 -5.70 9.70 16.32
C GLY A 85 -5.35 8.30 16.81
N LEU A 86 -5.95 7.85 17.92
CA LEU A 86 -5.75 6.49 18.45
C LEU A 86 -6.31 5.42 17.51
N ILE A 87 -7.50 5.63 16.93
CA ILE A 87 -8.08 4.72 15.93
C ILE A 87 -7.16 4.62 14.71
N MET A 88 -6.63 5.74 14.22
CA MET A 88 -5.73 5.75 13.07
C MET A 88 -4.40 5.06 13.37
N LEU A 89 -3.80 5.31 14.55
CA LEU A 89 -2.58 4.61 14.97
C LEU A 89 -2.78 3.09 15.02
N LEU A 90 -3.91 2.63 15.57
CA LEU A 90 -4.24 1.20 15.60
C LEU A 90 -4.50 0.65 14.19
N ALA A 91 -5.16 1.41 13.32
CA ALA A 91 -5.40 1.01 11.93
C ALA A 91 -4.09 0.88 11.15
N VAL A 92 -3.16 1.82 11.30
CA VAL A 92 -1.82 1.76 10.70
C VAL A 92 -1.06 0.55 11.22
N LEU A 93 -1.05 0.32 12.55
CA LEU A 93 -0.38 -0.85 13.13
C LEU A 93 -0.92 -2.17 12.55
N VAL A 94 -2.24 -2.35 12.53
CA VAL A 94 -2.87 -3.57 12.01
C VAL A 94 -2.63 -3.69 10.50
N GLY A 95 -2.73 -2.59 9.75
CA GLY A 95 -2.49 -2.55 8.30
C GLY A 95 -1.06 -2.93 7.94
N THR A 96 -0.07 -2.38 8.63
CA THR A 96 1.36 -2.69 8.40
C THR A 96 1.66 -4.16 8.70
N VAL A 97 1.15 -4.70 9.82
CA VAL A 97 1.35 -6.11 10.15
C VAL A 97 0.65 -7.03 9.15
N ALA A 98 -0.59 -6.72 8.78
CA ALA A 98 -1.33 -7.49 7.79
C ALA A 98 -0.66 -7.46 6.41
N SER A 99 -0.22 -6.28 5.95
CA SER A 99 0.48 -6.11 4.68
C SER A 99 1.80 -6.88 4.67
N ALA A 100 2.62 -6.77 5.72
CA ALA A 100 3.87 -7.54 5.82
C ALA A 100 3.63 -9.05 5.80
N TYR A 101 2.63 -9.54 6.55
CA TYR A 101 2.29 -10.97 6.53
C TYR A 101 1.87 -11.43 5.13
N LEU A 102 1.03 -10.66 4.45
CA LEU A 102 0.55 -11.00 3.11
C LEU A 102 1.66 -10.96 2.06
N LYS A 103 2.57 -9.98 2.17
CA LYS A 103 3.74 -9.82 1.29
C LYS A 103 4.70 -10.99 1.38
N ASP A 104 5.10 -11.34 2.60
CA ASP A 104 6.27 -12.22 2.80
C ASP A 104 5.89 -13.68 3.01
N TYR A 105 4.62 -13.98 3.35
CA TYR A 105 4.22 -15.35 3.70
C TYR A 105 3.01 -15.88 2.93
N ALA A 106 2.14 -15.02 2.38
CA ALA A 106 0.91 -15.48 1.74
C ALA A 106 0.97 -15.43 0.21
N VAL A 107 1.39 -14.30 -0.35
CA VAL A 107 1.39 -14.07 -1.81
C VAL A 107 2.79 -14.19 -2.40
N GLU A 108 3.83 -13.82 -1.64
CA GLU A 108 5.25 -13.97 -2.01
C GLU A 108 5.56 -13.44 -3.42
N ARG A 109 4.92 -12.32 -3.80
CA ARG A 109 5.11 -11.71 -5.11
C ARG A 109 6.42 -10.94 -5.14
N GLU A 110 7.31 -11.28 -6.06
CA GLU A 110 8.56 -10.54 -6.27
C GLU A 110 8.28 -9.11 -6.79
N ARG A 111 9.21 -8.19 -6.51
CA ARG A 111 9.16 -6.84 -7.05
C ARG A 111 9.58 -6.84 -8.53
N PRO A 112 9.09 -5.90 -9.34
CA PRO A 112 9.57 -5.75 -10.70
C PRO A 112 11.06 -5.36 -10.69
N ASP A 113 11.91 -6.22 -11.25
CA ASP A 113 13.35 -5.96 -11.41
C ASP A 113 13.59 -5.13 -12.68
N LEU A 114 13.30 -3.83 -12.61
CA LEU A 114 13.56 -2.88 -13.68
C LEU A 114 14.64 -1.89 -13.29
N GLU A 115 15.50 -1.55 -14.25
CA GLU A 115 16.47 -0.47 -14.08
C GLU A 115 15.74 0.87 -13.90
N TYR A 116 16.17 1.64 -12.91
CA TYR A 116 15.60 2.96 -12.65
C TYR A 116 16.07 3.93 -13.74
N LEU A 117 15.14 4.31 -14.64
CA LEU A 117 15.39 5.23 -15.76
C LEU A 117 14.96 6.68 -15.46
N GLY A 118 14.51 6.97 -14.24
CA GLY A 118 14.07 8.29 -13.82
C GLY A 118 15.22 9.25 -13.49
N SER A 119 14.89 10.51 -13.29
CA SER A 119 15.82 11.53 -12.79
C SER A 119 16.32 11.21 -11.36
N GLU A 120 17.50 11.73 -11.01
CA GLU A 120 18.06 11.57 -9.66
C GLU A 120 17.12 12.18 -8.62
N LEU A 121 16.68 11.35 -7.67
CA LEU A 121 15.77 11.78 -6.62
C LEU A 121 16.51 12.50 -5.49
N PRO A 122 15.89 13.51 -4.85
CA PRO A 122 16.53 14.24 -3.75
C PRO A 122 16.89 13.34 -2.57
N ILE A 123 16.06 12.33 -2.30
CA ILE A 123 16.20 11.36 -1.21
C ILE A 123 15.75 9.99 -1.74
N LYS A 124 16.35 8.92 -1.23
CA LYS A 124 15.89 7.55 -1.53
C LYS A 124 14.45 7.36 -1.04
N ILE A 125 13.63 6.72 -1.86
CA ILE A 125 12.22 6.46 -1.55
C ILE A 125 12.11 5.61 -0.27
N GLU A 126 11.20 5.99 0.63
CA GLU A 126 10.90 5.18 1.81
C GLU A 126 10.45 3.76 1.39
N GLY A 127 11.09 2.74 1.95
CA GLY A 127 10.76 1.37 1.58
C GLY A 127 9.39 0.97 2.12
N ASP A 128 8.58 0.36 1.25
CA ASP A 128 7.25 -0.12 1.57
C ASP A 128 7.31 -1.21 2.67
N THR A 129 6.60 -1.00 3.80
CA THR A 129 6.60 -1.86 5.00
C THR A 129 7.98 -2.14 5.64
N THR A 130 8.96 -1.24 5.47
CA THR A 130 10.35 -1.37 5.97
C THR A 130 10.51 -1.80 7.43
N VAL A 131 9.56 -1.45 8.30
CA VAL A 131 9.59 -1.76 9.73
C VAL A 131 9.62 -3.28 9.99
N LEU A 132 9.12 -4.10 9.06
CA LEU A 132 9.06 -5.57 9.20
C LEU A 132 9.98 -6.32 8.22
N GLY A 133 10.77 -5.60 7.40
CA GLY A 133 11.81 -6.18 6.55
C GLY A 133 11.33 -6.87 5.26
N GLY A 134 10.03 -6.82 4.98
CA GLY A 134 9.43 -7.51 3.84
C GLY A 134 9.84 -6.99 2.47
N GLN A 135 10.11 -7.92 1.56
CA GLN A 135 10.51 -7.61 0.18
C GLN A 135 9.38 -7.87 -0.83
N GLY A 136 8.28 -8.49 -0.41
CA GLY A 136 7.12 -8.72 -1.28
C GLY A 136 6.56 -7.43 -1.89
N SER A 137 6.02 -7.54 -3.10
CA SER A 137 5.44 -6.42 -3.85
C SER A 137 3.94 -6.25 -3.65
N PHE A 138 3.23 -7.30 -3.22
CA PHE A 138 1.77 -7.28 -3.04
C PHE A 138 1.36 -7.71 -1.62
N PRO A 139 0.39 -7.00 -0.98
CA PRO A 139 -0.21 -5.74 -1.41
C PRO A 139 0.71 -4.54 -1.14
N SER A 140 0.61 -3.44 -1.89
CA SER A 140 1.38 -2.23 -1.53
C SER A 140 0.90 -1.65 -0.18
N GLY A 141 1.84 -1.15 0.62
CA GLY A 141 1.57 -0.62 1.96
C GLY A 141 1.55 0.91 2.08
N HIS A 142 2.01 1.65 1.05
CA HIS A 142 1.78 3.10 0.93
C HIS A 142 0.31 3.39 0.63
#